data_AF-A0A1S8B9J9-F1
#
_entry.id   AF-A0A1S8B9J9-F1
#
_cell.length_a   1.000
_cell.length_b   1.000
_cell.length_c   1.000
_cell.angle_alpha   90.00
_cell.angle_beta   90.00
_cell.angle_gamma   90.00
#
_symmetry.space_group_name_H-M   'P 1'
#
loop_
_entity.id
_entity.type
_entity.pdbx_description
1 polymer ?
#
loop_
_entity_poly.entity_id
_entity_poly.type
_entity_poly.pdbx_seq_one_letter_code
_entity_poly.pdbx_strand_id
1 'polypeptide(L)'
;MLDPIFFLHHGQIDRLWYQWQQKDPVKRHKEYSGIRTQNQFDGTTPPQANLNDILPMFGLAADLPVSKFLTTQNDVLCYKY
;
A
#
# COMPACT_ATOMS: atom_id res chain seq x y z
N MET A 1 4.84 4.00 -23.99
CA MET A 1 5.62 2.78 -23.70
C MET A 1 5.86 2.77 -22.20
N LEU A 2 5.68 1.64 -21.51
CA LEU A 2 6.00 1.54 -20.08
C LEU A 2 7.52 1.68 -19.89
N ASP A 3 7.96 2.51 -18.95
CA ASP A 3 9.37 2.63 -18.61
C ASP A 3 9.78 1.41 -17.75
N PRO A 4 10.73 0.57 -18.18
CA PRO A 4 11.14 -0.62 -17.43
C PRO A 4 11.71 -0.28 -16.04
N ILE A 5 12.20 0.95 -15.82
CA ILE A 5 12.70 1.37 -14.51
C ILE A 5 11.61 1.43 -13.44
N PHE A 6 10.34 1.51 -13.84
CA PHE A 6 9.19 1.63 -12.95
C PHE A 6 9.21 0.59 -11.82
N PHE A 7 9.43 -0.68 -12.18
CA PHE A 7 9.41 -1.78 -11.20
C PHE A 7 10.59 -1.73 -10.23
N LEU A 8 11.79 -1.41 -10.72
CA LEU A 8 12.98 -1.26 -9.87
C LEU A 8 12.85 -0.06 -8.95
N HIS A 9 12.33 1.06 -9.46
CA HIS A 9 12.05 2.26 -8.69
C HIS A 9 11.06 1.95 -7.56
N HIS A 10 9.91 1.35 -7.86
CA HIS A 10 8.92 1.02 -6.84
C HIS A 10 9.38 -0.05 -5.87
N GLY A 11 10.23 -1.01 -6.30
CA GLY A 11 10.89 -1.96 -5.39
C GLY A 11 11.77 -1.26 -4.35
N GLN A 12 12.48 -0.19 -4.72
CA GLN A 12 13.26 0.61 -3.77
C GLN A 12 12.37 1.45 -2.85
N ILE A 13 11.23 1.98 -3.34
CA ILE A 13 10.26 2.67 -2.49
C ILE A 13 9.68 1.72 -1.43
N ASP A 14 9.28 0.52 -1.82
CA ASP A 14 8.76 -0.49 -0.89
C ASP A 14 9.82 -0.93 0.12
N ARG A 15 11.08 -1.08 -0.30
CA ARG A 15 12.21 -1.33 0.63
C ARG A 15 12.39 -0.23 1.67
N LEU A 16 12.31 1.04 1.27
CA LEU A 16 12.42 2.17 2.20
C LEU A 16 11.25 2.18 3.18
N TRP A 17 10.04 1.88 2.70
CA TRP A 17 8.86 1.76 3.55
C TRP A 17 9.00 0.59 4.53
N TYR A 18 9.43 -0.58 4.08
CA TYR A 18 9.74 -1.73 4.92
C TYR A 18 10.76 -1.38 6.02
N GLN A 19 11.89 -0.74 5.66
CA GLN A 19 12.89 -0.31 6.63
C GLN A 19 12.33 0.69 7.65
N TRP A 20 11.47 1.61 7.21
CA TRP A 20 10.76 2.51 8.11
C TRP A 20 9.85 1.71 9.06
N GLN A 21 9.08 0.73 8.58
CA GLN A 21 8.23 -0.10 9.42
C GLN A 21 9.01 -0.88 10.48
N GLN A 22 10.20 -1.39 10.14
CA GLN A 22 11.02 -2.17 11.07
C GLN A 22 11.57 -1.38 12.27
N LYS A 23 11.54 -0.04 12.24
CA LYS A 23 11.98 0.78 13.38
C LYS A 23 11.01 0.73 14.57
N ASP A 24 9.74 0.41 14.34
CA ASP A 24 8.73 0.19 15.38
C ASP A 24 7.61 -0.70 14.81
N PRO A 25 7.83 -2.02 14.70
CA PRO A 25 6.91 -2.92 14.00
C PRO A 25 5.51 -2.95 14.62
N VAL A 26 5.43 -2.88 15.96
CA VAL A 26 4.17 -2.98 16.71
C VAL A 26 3.20 -1.86 16.30
N LYS A 27 3.72 -0.65 16.13
CA LYS A 27 2.95 0.50 15.67
C LYS A 27 2.83 0.54 14.13
N ARG A 28 3.96 0.44 13.42
CA ARG A 28 4.07 0.80 12.00
C ARG A 28 3.50 -0.23 11.04
N HIS A 29 3.31 -1.48 11.47
CA HIS A 29 2.60 -2.49 10.68
C HIS A 29 1.09 -2.21 10.57
N LYS A 30 0.57 -1.25 11.34
CA LYS A 30 -0.85 -0.87 11.37
C LYS A 30 -1.08 0.61 11.09
N GLU A 31 -0.01 1.37 10.88
CA GLU A 31 -0.07 2.82 10.68
C GLU A 31 -0.47 3.12 9.23
N TYR A 32 -1.75 3.46 9.05
CA TYR A 32 -2.36 3.77 7.76
C TYR A 32 -3.35 4.91 7.93
N SER A 33 -3.22 5.96 7.13
CA SER A 33 -4.02 7.18 7.23
C SER A 33 -3.96 7.97 5.92
N GLY A 34 -4.77 9.03 5.81
CA GLY A 34 -4.84 9.89 4.64
C GLY A 34 -6.17 9.77 3.91
N ILE A 35 -6.27 10.40 2.75
CA ILE A 35 -7.48 10.43 1.93
C ILE A 35 -7.47 9.26 0.95
N ARG A 36 -8.57 8.49 0.91
CA ARG A 36 -8.70 7.25 0.13
C ARG A 36 -8.65 7.48 -1.38
N THR A 37 -9.25 8.56 -1.84
CA THR A 37 -9.40 8.86 -3.27
C THR A 37 -8.92 10.27 -3.57
N GLN A 38 -8.38 10.47 -4.77
CA GLN A 38 -7.99 11.82 -5.21
C GLN A 38 -9.20 12.76 -5.21
N ASN A 39 -8.98 14.03 -4.87
CA ASN A 39 -9.99 15.07 -4.94
C ASN A 39 -10.46 15.23 -6.40
N GLN A 40 -11.77 15.13 -6.62
CA GLN A 40 -12.39 15.28 -7.94
C GLN A 40 -12.77 16.74 -8.26
N PHE A 41 -12.47 17.67 -7.34
CA PHE A 41 -12.78 19.10 -7.43
C PHE A 41 -14.27 19.41 -7.61
N ASP A 42 -15.15 18.51 -7.15
CA ASP A 42 -16.61 18.60 -7.22
C ASP A 42 -17.25 19.21 -5.95
N GLY A 43 -16.41 19.71 -5.03
CA GLY A 43 -16.85 20.25 -3.75
C GLY A 43 -17.09 19.19 -2.67
N THR A 44 -16.91 17.90 -2.97
CA THR A 44 -16.99 16.83 -1.98
C THR A 44 -15.61 16.53 -1.39
N THR A 45 -15.53 16.44 -0.06
CA THR A 45 -14.30 16.01 0.60
C THR A 45 -14.16 14.50 0.45
N PRO A 46 -13.07 13.98 -0.13
CA PRO A 46 -12.97 12.54 -0.31
C PRO A 46 -12.78 11.82 1.03
N PRO A 47 -13.25 10.57 1.14
CA PRO A 47 -13.29 9.85 2.41
C PRO A 47 -11.89 9.53 2.93
N GLN A 48 -11.76 9.38 4.25
CA GLN A 48 -10.53 8.89 4.88
C GLN A 48 -10.28 7.44 4.48
N ALA A 49 -9.01 7.09 4.32
CA ALA A 49 -8.56 5.73 4.03
C ALA A 49 -8.72 4.83 5.27
N ASN A 50 -9.03 3.57 5.03
CA ASN A 50 -9.26 2.56 6.05
C ASN A 50 -8.57 1.23 5.70
N LEU A 51 -8.15 0.49 6.72
CA LEU A 51 -7.54 -0.84 6.58
C LEU A 51 -8.44 -1.89 5.90
N ASN A 52 -9.75 -1.67 5.93
CA ASN A 52 -10.76 -2.53 5.31
C ASN A 52 -11.13 -2.09 3.89
N ASP A 53 -10.58 -0.97 3.38
CA ASP A 53 -10.76 -0.61 1.98
C ASP A 53 -10.20 -1.73 1.09
N ILE A 54 -10.93 -2.08 0.05
CA ILE A 54 -10.50 -3.07 -0.93
C ILE A 54 -9.51 -2.40 -1.89
N LEU A 55 -8.32 -2.97 -2.03
CA LEU A 55 -7.33 -2.55 -3.01
C LEU A 55 -7.63 -3.24 -4.34
N PRO A 56 -8.08 -2.50 -5.38
CA PRO A 56 -8.34 -3.10 -6.68
C PRO A 56 -7.02 -3.40 -7.39
N MET A 57 -6.82 -4.66 -7.78
CA MET A 57 -5.64 -5.13 -8.51
C MET A 57 -5.88 -5.18 -10.03
N PHE A 58 -7.09 -4.83 -10.49
CA PHE A 58 -7.44 -4.71 -11.91
C PHE A 58 -7.06 -5.94 -12.75
N GLY A 59 -7.22 -7.14 -12.16
CA GLY A 59 -6.93 -8.42 -12.82
C GLY A 59 -5.49 -8.89 -12.73
N LEU A 60 -4.58 -8.14 -12.08
CA LEU A 60 -3.19 -8.56 -11.84
C LEU A 60 -3.06 -9.53 -10.66
N ALA A 61 -4.00 -9.47 -9.71
CA ALA A 61 -4.08 -10.31 -8.53
C ALA A 61 -5.52 -10.26 -7.97
N ALA A 62 -5.77 -10.95 -6.85
CA ALA A 62 -7.04 -10.86 -6.13
C ALA A 62 -7.20 -9.49 -5.45
N ASP A 63 -8.41 -8.94 -5.51
CA ASP A 63 -8.79 -7.73 -4.78
C ASP A 63 -8.98 -8.08 -3.29
N LEU A 64 -8.11 -7.54 -2.43
CA LEU A 64 -8.08 -7.83 -0.99
C LEU A 64 -8.06 -6.55 -0.17
N PRO A 65 -8.43 -6.60 1.13
CA PRO A 65 -8.33 -5.44 2.01
C PRO A 65 -6.89 -4.92 2.12
N VAL A 66 -6.72 -3.59 2.22
CA VAL A 66 -5.41 -2.93 2.39
C VAL A 66 -4.61 -3.54 3.55
N SER A 67 -5.26 -3.95 4.64
CA SER A 67 -4.62 -4.62 5.77
C SER A 67 -3.78 -5.85 5.41
N LYS A 68 -4.08 -6.54 4.30
CA LYS A 68 -3.30 -7.68 3.81
C LYS A 68 -1.98 -7.28 3.15
N PHE A 69 -1.78 -6.01 2.81
CA PHE A 69 -0.60 -5.50 2.10
C PHE A 69 0.30 -4.62 2.95
N LEU A 70 -0.04 -4.37 4.22
CA LEU A 70 0.80 -3.56 5.11
C LEU A 70 2.06 -4.27 5.60
N THR A 71 2.16 -5.59 5.45
CA THR A 71 3.32 -6.37 5.89
C THR A 71 3.78 -7.28 4.76
N THR A 72 5.09 -7.41 4.58
CA THR A 72 5.69 -8.24 3.51
C THR A 72 5.68 -9.75 3.82
N GLN A 73 5.24 -10.13 5.02
CA GLN A 73 5.23 -11.52 5.50
C GLN A 73 3.90 -11.85 6.18
N ASN A 74 3.00 -12.49 5.44
CA ASN A 74 1.71 -13.00 5.89
C ASN A 74 1.24 -14.11 4.92
N ASP A 75 -0.08 -14.35 4.85
CA ASP A 75 -0.71 -15.33 3.98
C ASP A 75 -0.72 -14.95 2.49
N VAL A 76 -0.53 -13.66 2.18
CA VAL A 76 -0.57 -13.10 0.81
C VAL A 76 0.83 -12.81 0.28
N LEU A 77 1.69 -12.22 1.11
CA LEU A 77 3.05 -11.81 0.77
C LEU A 77 4.07 -12.58 1.61
N CYS A 78 5.19 -13.02 1.01
CA CYS A 78 6.24 -13.72 1.74
C CYS A 78 7.64 -13.36 1.22
N TYR A 79 8.08 -12.13 1.50
CA TYR A 79 9.40 -11.63 1.11
C TYR A 79 10.02 -10.70 2.14
N LYS A 80 11.32 -10.44 1.96
CA LYS A 80 12.14 -9.49 2.73
C LYS A 80 13.06 -8.72 1.78
N TYR A 81 13.55 -7.58 2.25
CA TYR A 81 14.54 -6.74 1.57
C TYR A 81 15.90 -6.73 2.28
#